data_AF-A0A396HQ03-F1
#
_entry.id   AF-A0A396HQ03-F1
#
_cell.length_a   1.000
_cell.length_b   1.000
_cell.length_c   1.000
_cell.angle_alpha   90.00
_cell.angle_beta   90.00
_cell.angle_gamma   90.00
#
_symmetry.space_group_name_H-M   'P 1'
#
loop_
_entity.id
_entity.type
_entity.pdbx_description
1 polymer ?
#
loop_
_entity_poly.entity_id
_entity_poly.type
_entity_poly.pdbx_seq_one_letter_code
_entity_poly.pdbx_strand_id
1 'polypeptide(L)'
;MQNISNLEYLDVSFNMLEGEVPTDGVFGNATRVAIIGNNKLCGGISELHLPPCPFKGRKHIKNHNFKLIAMIVSVVSFLLILSFIIAIYWISKRNKKSSLDSSIIDQLDKVSYKDLHKGTDGFSDRNMIGSGSFGSVYKGNLVSEDNVVA
;
A
#
# COMPACT_ATOMS: atom_id res chain seq x y z
N MET A 1 -29.18 26.35 9.55
CA MET A 1 -30.04 27.02 10.54
C MET A 1 -30.64 28.23 9.85
N GLN A 2 -31.94 28.49 9.76
CA GLN A 2 -33.19 27.85 10.14
C GLN A 2 -34.23 28.47 9.17
N ASN A 3 -34.99 27.67 8.42
CA ASN A 3 -36.12 28.20 7.65
C ASN A 3 -37.31 28.32 8.60
N ILE A 4 -37.44 29.46 9.27
CA ILE A 4 -38.56 29.74 10.18
C ILE A 4 -39.61 30.51 9.38
N SER A 5 -40.37 29.79 8.55
CA SER A 5 -41.28 30.38 7.57
C SER A 5 -42.49 31.11 8.17
N ASN A 6 -42.82 30.84 9.43
CA ASN A 6 -44.00 31.37 10.12
C ASN A 6 -43.67 32.39 11.22
N LEU A 7 -42.40 32.75 11.40
CA LEU A 7 -42.00 33.68 12.45
C LEU A 7 -42.18 35.13 12.00
N GLU A 8 -43.09 35.83 12.66
CA GLU A 8 -43.43 37.20 12.28
C GLU A 8 -42.54 38.27 12.88
N TYR A 9 -42.12 38.08 14.12
CA TYR A 9 -41.27 39.00 14.85
C TYR A 9 -40.33 38.21 15.77
N LEU A 10 -39.08 38.63 15.86
CA LEU A 10 -38.06 38.00 16.70
C LEU A 10 -37.36 39.04 17.56
N ASP A 11 -37.48 38.94 18.87
CA ASP A 11 -36.69 39.73 19.81
C ASP A 11 -35.67 38.86 20.52
N VAL A 12 -34.39 39.17 20.31
CA VAL A 12 -33.23 38.56 20.95
C VAL A 12 -32.31 39.62 21.55
N SER A 13 -32.86 40.79 21.86
CA SER A 13 -32.12 41.93 22.40
C SER A 13 -31.50 41.60 23.75
N PHE A 14 -30.40 42.28 24.08
CA PHE A 14 -29.68 42.23 25.36
C PHE A 14 -29.23 40.81 25.77
N ASN A 15 -28.87 39.99 24.78
CA ASN A 15 -28.26 38.69 24.99
C ASN A 15 -26.74 38.75 24.78
N MET A 16 -26.09 37.60 24.90
CA MET A 16 -24.66 37.43 24.63
C MET A 16 -24.43 36.69 23.30
N LEU A 17 -25.18 37.05 22.25
CA LEU A 17 -25.04 36.43 20.94
C LEU A 17 -23.78 36.93 20.23
N GLU A 18 -23.18 36.06 19.41
CA GLU A 18 -21.98 36.33 18.64
C GLU A 18 -22.03 35.73 17.24
N GLY A 19 -21.31 36.35 16.29
CA GLY A 19 -21.18 35.85 14.92
C GLY A 19 -21.99 36.60 13.88
N GLU A 20 -22.06 36.00 12.68
CA GLU A 20 -22.72 36.59 11.51
C GLU A 20 -24.25 36.46 11.60
N VAL A 21 -24.95 37.57 11.39
CA VAL A 21 -26.42 37.58 11.31
C VAL A 21 -26.87 37.10 9.93
N PRO A 22 -27.75 36.09 9.83
CA PRO A 22 -28.30 35.64 8.54
C PRO A 22 -29.06 36.75 7.82
N THR A 23 -29.09 36.74 6.49
CA THR A 23 -29.88 37.70 5.69
C THR A 23 -31.23 37.15 5.24
N ASP A 24 -31.47 35.86 5.46
CA ASP A 24 -32.70 35.17 5.06
C ASP A 24 -33.75 35.16 6.18
N GLY A 25 -35.02 35.03 5.81
CA GLY A 25 -36.13 34.90 6.76
C GLY A 25 -36.39 36.18 7.57
N VAL A 26 -36.69 36.03 8.87
CA VAL A 26 -37.01 37.16 9.76
C VAL A 26 -35.87 38.17 9.88
N PHE A 27 -34.61 37.72 9.76
CA PHE A 27 -33.42 38.57 9.84
C PHE A 27 -33.19 39.42 8.58
N GLY A 28 -33.88 39.11 7.48
CA GLY A 28 -33.88 39.91 6.25
C GLY A 28 -34.76 41.15 6.31
N ASN A 29 -35.42 41.43 7.45
CA ASN A 29 -36.27 42.60 7.63
C ASN A 29 -36.03 43.23 9.02
N ALA A 30 -35.38 44.39 9.06
CA ALA A 30 -35.00 45.08 10.30
C ALA A 30 -36.19 45.48 11.19
N THR A 31 -37.40 45.62 10.64
CA THR A 31 -38.61 45.90 11.44
C THR A 31 -39.12 44.66 12.18
N ARG A 32 -38.77 43.46 11.70
CA ARG A 32 -39.25 42.18 12.23
C ARG A 32 -38.25 41.53 13.20
N VAL A 33 -37.12 42.18 13.47
CA VAL A 33 -36.09 41.64 14.35
C VAL A 33 -35.51 42.71 15.27
N ALA A 34 -35.40 42.39 16.56
CA ALA A 34 -34.73 43.21 17.56
C ALA A 34 -33.50 42.45 18.10
N ILE A 35 -32.31 42.99 17.82
CA ILE A 35 -31.02 42.36 18.16
C ILE A 35 -30.09 43.31 18.93
N ILE A 36 -30.61 44.44 19.41
CA ILE A 36 -29.84 45.46 20.14
C ILE A 36 -29.20 44.85 21.40
N GLY A 37 -28.01 45.31 21.80
CA GLY A 37 -27.33 44.82 23.00
C GLY A 37 -26.50 43.55 22.83
N ASN A 38 -26.38 43.01 21.61
CA ASN A 38 -25.50 41.87 21.29
C ASN A 38 -24.19 42.36 20.61
N ASN A 39 -23.22 42.78 21.41
CA ASN A 39 -22.03 43.51 20.92
C ASN A 39 -21.05 42.69 20.05
N LYS A 40 -21.22 41.37 19.98
CA LYS A 40 -20.35 40.47 19.20
C LYS A 40 -21.00 40.00 17.89
N LEU A 41 -22.15 40.56 17.52
CA LEU A 41 -22.76 40.34 16.22
C LEU A 41 -22.07 41.17 15.13
N CYS A 42 -22.08 40.64 13.92
CA CYS A 42 -21.53 41.28 12.73
C CYS A 42 -22.34 40.86 11.48
N GLY A 43 -22.16 41.56 10.37
CA GLY A 43 -22.79 41.23 9.07
C GLY A 43 -24.29 41.52 9.04
N GLY A 44 -25.06 40.66 8.36
CA GLY A 44 -26.50 40.86 8.15
C GLY A 44 -26.83 41.93 7.11
N ILE A 45 -28.10 42.33 7.07
CA ILE A 45 -28.61 43.40 6.20
C ILE A 45 -28.12 44.78 6.68
N SER A 46 -28.00 45.74 5.76
CA SER A 46 -27.42 47.06 6.07
C SER A 46 -28.23 47.86 7.09
N GLU A 47 -29.54 47.65 7.15
CA GLU A 47 -30.48 48.34 8.05
C GLU A 47 -30.25 48.01 9.53
N LEU A 48 -29.56 46.90 9.84
CA LEU A 48 -29.21 46.52 11.22
C LEU A 48 -27.98 47.28 11.75
N HIS A 49 -27.26 48.02 10.90
CA HIS A 49 -26.07 48.81 11.25
C HIS A 49 -24.98 48.04 12.02
N LEU A 50 -24.84 46.74 11.75
CA LEU A 50 -23.80 45.91 12.36
C LEU A 50 -22.45 46.08 11.65
N PRO A 51 -21.32 45.91 12.36
CA PRO A 51 -20.00 45.94 11.74
C PRO A 51 -19.83 44.74 10.79
N PRO A 52 -18.99 44.84 9.74
CA PRO A 52 -18.71 43.71 8.86
C PRO A 52 -18.01 42.58 9.62
N CYS A 53 -18.37 41.34 9.32
CA CYS A 53 -17.69 40.21 9.95
C CYS A 53 -16.23 40.09 9.49
N PRO A 54 -15.29 39.75 10.39
CA PRO A 54 -13.92 39.49 10.00
C PRO A 54 -13.89 38.33 9.01
N PHE A 55 -13.27 38.54 7.85
CA PHE A 55 -13.19 37.57 6.79
C PHE A 55 -12.36 36.35 7.24
N LYS A 56 -13.02 35.35 7.83
CA LYS A 56 -12.41 34.05 8.08
C LYS A 56 -12.41 33.32 6.74
N GLY A 57 -11.29 33.38 6.03
CA GLY A 57 -11.07 32.62 4.79
C GLY A 57 -11.63 31.20 4.96
N ARG A 58 -12.47 30.78 4.00
CA ARG A 58 -13.24 29.53 4.00
C ARG A 58 -12.46 28.40 4.68
N LYS A 59 -12.86 28.01 5.89
CA LYS A 59 -12.36 26.79 6.55
C LYS A 59 -12.77 25.58 5.71
N HIS A 60 -11.81 25.01 4.97
CA HIS A 60 -11.72 23.61 4.51
C HIS A 60 -13.04 22.82 4.33
N ILE A 61 -13.88 23.18 3.35
CA ILE A 61 -14.98 22.30 2.85
C ILE A 61 -14.43 21.29 1.80
N LYS A 62 -13.21 20.78 1.97
CA LYS A 62 -12.60 19.80 1.03
C LYS A 62 -11.98 18.56 1.68
N ASN A 63 -12.08 18.39 3.00
CA ASN A 63 -11.36 17.30 3.68
C ASN A 63 -12.09 15.95 3.64
N HIS A 64 -13.42 15.93 3.48
CA HIS A 64 -14.17 14.67 3.49
C HIS A 64 -13.89 13.79 2.27
N ASN A 65 -13.80 14.40 1.08
CA ASN A 65 -13.54 13.68 -0.17
C ASN A 65 -12.10 13.14 -0.19
N PHE A 66 -11.13 13.91 0.30
CA PHE A 66 -9.75 13.46 0.41
C PHE A 66 -9.60 12.29 1.39
N LYS A 67 -10.28 12.33 2.53
CA LYS A 67 -10.26 11.24 3.52
C LYS A 67 -10.85 9.94 2.97
N LEU A 68 -11.95 10.02 2.21
CA LEU A 68 -12.54 8.86 1.53
C LEU A 68 -11.60 8.28 0.48
N ILE A 69 -11.01 9.13 -0.37
CA ILE A 69 -10.05 8.71 -1.40
C ILE A 69 -8.83 8.03 -0.76
N ALA A 70 -8.26 8.64 0.29
CA ALA A 70 -7.10 8.07 1.00
C ALA A 70 -7.42 6.71 1.62
N MET A 71 -8.62 6.53 2.18
CA MET A 71 -9.05 5.25 2.76
C MET A 71 -9.21 4.17 1.68
N ILE A 72 -9.83 4.50 0.53
CA ILE A 72 -9.98 3.56 -0.59
C ILE A 72 -8.61 3.13 -1.13
N VAL A 73 -7.71 4.08 -1.36
CA VAL A 73 -6.35 3.80 -1.85
C VAL A 73 -5.61 2.88 -0.88
N SER A 74 -5.68 3.15 0.42
CA SER A 74 -5.04 2.33 1.45
C SER A 74 -5.52 0.88 1.43
N VAL A 75 -6.84 0.66 1.31
CA VAL A 75 -7.43 -0.69 1.26
C VAL A 75 -7.00 -1.42 -0.01
N VAL A 76 -7.05 -0.77 -1.17
CA VAL A 76 -6.65 -1.38 -2.45
C VAL A 76 -5.17 -1.77 -2.43
N SER A 77 -4.29 -0.88 -1.96
CA SER A 77 -2.87 -1.17 -1.84
C SER A 77 -2.59 -2.37 -0.93
N PHE A 78 -3.28 -2.48 0.20
CA PHE A 78 -3.12 -3.61 1.11
C PHE A 78 -3.53 -4.94 0.46
N LEU A 79 -4.66 -4.97 -0.25
CA LEU A 79 -5.14 -6.17 -0.95
C LEU A 79 -4.17 -6.62 -2.05
N LEU A 80 -3.60 -5.68 -2.81
CA LEU A 80 -2.61 -5.98 -3.84
C LEU A 80 -1.34 -6.60 -3.26
N ILE A 81 -0.82 -6.04 -2.16
CA ILE A 81 0.36 -6.56 -1.46
C ILE A 81 0.08 -7.97 -0.94
N LEU A 82 -1.07 -8.19 -0.29
CA LEU A 82 -1.45 -9.50 0.23
C LEU A 82 -1.58 -10.53 -0.89
N SER A 83 -2.24 -10.18 -2.00
CA SER A 83 -2.36 -11.04 -3.18
C SER A 83 -0.99 -11.41 -3.76
N PHE A 84 -0.05 -10.46 -3.81
CA PHE A 84 1.29 -10.69 -4.32
C PHE A 84 2.08 -11.66 -3.43
N ILE A 85 2.02 -11.49 -2.10
CA ILE A 85 2.64 -12.40 -1.12
C ILE A 85 2.07 -13.81 -1.27
N ILE A 86 0.75 -13.94 -1.39
CA ILE A 86 0.09 -15.23 -1.60
C ILE A 86 0.57 -15.85 -2.92
N ALA A 87 0.61 -15.10 -4.02
CA ALA A 87 1.08 -15.62 -5.30
C ALA A 87 2.51 -16.17 -5.21
N ILE A 88 3.44 -15.44 -4.57
CA ILE A 88 4.81 -15.90 -4.34
C ILE A 88 4.84 -17.18 -3.50
N TYR A 89 4.06 -17.24 -2.41
CA TYR A 89 3.98 -18.43 -1.56
C TYR A 89 3.49 -19.65 -2.35
N TRP A 90 2.48 -19.48 -3.21
CA TRP A 90 1.94 -20.55 -4.03
C TRP A 90 2.93 -21.02 -5.11
N ILE A 91 3.64 -20.08 -5.76
CA ILE A 91 4.70 -20.40 -6.72
C ILE A 91 5.83 -21.17 -6.02
N SER A 92 6.31 -20.70 -4.87
CA SER A 92 7.34 -21.38 -4.08
C SER A 92 6.91 -22.78 -3.66
N LYS A 93 5.65 -22.94 -3.22
CA LYS A 93 5.07 -24.24 -2.87
C LYS A 93 4.94 -25.17 -4.07
N ARG A 94 4.59 -24.64 -5.25
CA ARG A 94 4.54 -25.41 -6.50
C ARG A 94 5.93 -25.85 -6.94
N ASN A 95 6.95 -25.00 -6.80
CA ASN A 95 8.33 -25.34 -7.10
C ASN A 95 8.87 -26.43 -6.15
N LYS A 96 8.41 -26.47 -4.89
CA LYS A 96 8.71 -27.60 -3.98
C LYS A 96 8.04 -28.92 -4.39
N LYS A 97 6.88 -28.87 -5.06
CA LYS A 97 6.24 -30.05 -5.67
C LYS A 97 6.82 -30.42 -7.04
N SER A 98 7.54 -29.51 -7.67
CA SER A 98 8.29 -29.76 -8.91
C SER A 98 9.68 -30.31 -8.63
N SER A 99 9.84 -31.13 -7.58
CA SER A 99 11.03 -31.96 -7.35
C SER A 99 11.13 -33.13 -8.36
N LEU A 100 10.60 -32.94 -9.57
CA LEU A 100 10.89 -33.77 -10.74
C LEU A 100 12.13 -33.25 -11.48
N ASP A 101 12.58 -32.01 -11.23
CA ASP A 101 13.90 -31.56 -11.71
C ASP A 101 15.04 -31.98 -10.77
N SER A 102 14.73 -32.23 -9.49
CA SER A 102 15.68 -32.86 -8.56
C SER A 102 15.98 -34.31 -8.98
N SER A 103 15.04 -35.00 -9.63
CA SER A 103 15.27 -36.36 -10.14
C SER A 103 16.16 -36.42 -11.38
N ILE A 104 16.38 -35.30 -12.09
CA ILE A 104 17.31 -35.27 -13.23
C ILE A 104 18.77 -35.20 -12.74
N ILE A 105 19.03 -34.49 -11.63
CA ILE A 105 20.37 -34.45 -11.02
C ILE A 105 20.70 -35.79 -10.34
N ASP A 106 19.71 -36.46 -9.74
CA ASP A 106 19.87 -37.82 -9.18
C ASP A 106 20.00 -38.92 -10.25
N GLN A 107 19.82 -38.59 -11.54
CA GLN A 107 20.00 -39.51 -12.67
C GLN A 107 21.38 -39.41 -13.33
N LEU A 108 22.25 -38.52 -12.87
CA LEU A 108 23.66 -38.56 -13.23
C LEU A 108 24.28 -39.74 -12.48
N ASP A 109 24.70 -40.77 -13.22
CA ASP A 109 25.40 -41.92 -12.67
C ASP A 109 26.49 -41.45 -11.71
N LYS A 110 26.26 -41.70 -10.41
CA LYS A 110 27.14 -41.23 -9.36
C LYS A 110 28.42 -42.06 -9.41
N VAL A 111 29.42 -41.56 -10.13
CA VAL A 111 30.74 -42.19 -10.22
C VAL A 111 31.41 -42.13 -8.84
N SER A 112 31.83 -43.28 -8.31
CA SER A 112 32.51 -43.32 -7.02
C SER A 112 33.97 -42.87 -7.15
N TYR A 113 34.57 -42.40 -6.05
CA TYR A 113 36.01 -42.09 -6.04
C TYR A 113 36.87 -43.30 -6.45
N LYS A 114 36.43 -44.52 -6.12
CA LYS A 114 37.10 -45.76 -6.50
C LYS A 114 37.12 -45.95 -8.01
N ASP A 115 36.04 -45.60 -8.70
CA ASP A 115 35.95 -45.69 -10.16
C ASP A 115 36.83 -44.63 -10.82
N LEU A 116 36.86 -43.42 -10.26
CA LEU A 116 37.79 -42.37 -10.70
C LEU A 116 39.26 -42.81 -10.51
N HIS A 117 39.59 -43.36 -9.35
CA HIS A 117 40.94 -43.85 -9.04
C HIS A 117 41.33 -45.00 -9.98
N LYS A 118 40.44 -45.96 -10.23
CA LYS A 118 40.70 -47.06 -11.17
C LYS A 118 40.82 -46.57 -12.62
N GLY A 119 39.90 -45.72 -13.06
CA GLY A 119 39.84 -45.21 -14.43
C GLY A 119 41.02 -44.30 -14.78
N THR A 120 41.61 -43.62 -13.79
CA THR A 120 42.81 -42.78 -13.95
C THR A 120 44.12 -43.49 -13.60
N ASP A 121 44.07 -44.79 -13.26
CA ASP A 121 45.23 -45.55 -12.78
C ASP A 121 45.94 -44.88 -11.59
N GLY A 122 45.15 -44.58 -10.57
CA GLY A 122 45.62 -43.94 -9.35
C GLY A 122 46.08 -42.50 -9.54
N PHE A 123 45.50 -41.77 -10.51
CA PHE A 123 45.95 -40.43 -10.90
C PHE A 123 47.42 -40.40 -11.36
N SER A 124 47.83 -41.42 -12.13
CA SER A 124 49.18 -41.53 -12.67
C SER A 124 49.51 -40.37 -13.64
N ASP A 125 50.75 -39.88 -13.62
CA ASP A 125 51.24 -38.83 -14.53
C ASP A 125 51.10 -39.20 -16.00
N ARG A 126 51.08 -40.50 -16.33
CA ARG A 126 50.85 -40.99 -17.70
C ARG A 126 49.47 -40.62 -18.26
N ASN A 127 48.52 -40.35 -17.37
CA ASN A 127 47.16 -39.96 -17.69
C ASN A 127 46.92 -38.46 -17.47
N MET A 128 47.92 -37.68 -17.05
CA MET A 128 47.78 -36.24 -16.84
C MET A 128 47.70 -35.51 -18.18
N ILE A 129 46.63 -34.73 -18.36
CA ILE A 129 46.40 -33.86 -19.52
C ILE A 129 47.05 -32.50 -19.29
N GLY A 130 47.01 -32.00 -18.05
CA GLY A 130 47.63 -30.72 -17.69
C GLY A 130 47.45 -30.37 -16.22
N SER A 131 48.26 -29.44 -15.74
CA SER A 131 48.21 -28.94 -14.36
C SER A 131 48.38 -27.43 -14.34
N GLY A 132 47.61 -26.75 -13.49
CA GLY A 132 47.65 -25.29 -13.34
C GLY A 132 47.20 -24.85 -11.95
N SER A 133 46.96 -23.55 -11.77
CA SER A 133 46.57 -22.97 -10.47
C SER A 133 45.23 -23.52 -9.91
N PHE A 134 44.40 -24.11 -10.76
CA PHE A 134 43.10 -24.67 -10.39
C PHE A 134 43.13 -26.20 -10.20
N GLY A 135 44.30 -26.83 -10.31
CA GLY A 135 44.49 -28.27 -10.11
C GLY A 135 45.01 -28.99 -11.35
N SER A 136 44.93 -30.32 -11.28
CA SER A 136 45.44 -31.23 -12.32
C SER A 136 44.29 -31.99 -12.97
N VAL A 137 44.35 -32.10 -14.29
CA VAL A 137 43.34 -32.75 -15.11
C VAL A 137 43.90 -34.08 -15.61
N TYR A 138 43.17 -35.17 -15.36
CA TYR A 138 43.55 -36.53 -15.77
C TYR A 138 42.55 -37.11 -16.76
N LYS A 139 43.04 -37.90 -17.70
CA LYS A 139 42.24 -38.76 -18.56
C LYS A 139 41.87 -40.03 -17.80
N GLY A 140 40.57 -40.31 -17.67
CA GLY A 140 40.07 -41.55 -17.07
C GLY A 140 39.22 -42.35 -18.04
N ASN A 141 39.36 -43.67 -18.03
CA ASN A 141 38.41 -44.58 -18.70
C ASN A 141 37.53 -45.26 -17.65
N LEU A 142 36.27 -44.86 -17.55
CA LEU A 142 35.31 -45.44 -16.63
C LEU A 142 34.63 -46.62 -17.33
N VAL A 143 34.93 -47.83 -16.89
CA VAL A 143 34.20 -49.02 -17.36
C VAL A 143 32.86 -49.05 -16.62
N SER A 144 31.76 -48.75 -17.30
CA SER A 144 30.44 -49.09 -16.77
C SER A 144 30.32 -50.61 -16.72
N GLU A 145 30.14 -51.17 -15.53
CA GLU A 145 29.67 -52.55 -15.39
C GLU A 145 28.20 -52.60 -15.81
N ASP A 146 27.95 -52.56 -17.13
CA ASP A 146 26.72 -53.12 -17.66
C ASP A 146 26.80 -54.62 -17.40
N ASN A 147 26.07 -55.07 -16.37
CA ASN A 147 25.89 -56.47 -16.06
C ASN A 147 25.48 -57.20 -17.34
N VAL A 148 26.40 -57.98 -17.91
CA VAL A 148 26.08 -58.98 -18.92
C VAL A 148 25.23 -60.03 -18.21
N VAL A 149 23.93 -59.85 -18.28
CA VAL A 149 22.96 -60.89 -17.95
C VAL A 149 23.05 -61.95 -19.05
N ALA A 150 23.55 -63.12 -18.66
CA ALA A 150 23.43 -64.36 -19.42
C ALA A 150 22.02 -64.95 -19.26
#